data_AF-D3K081-F1
#
_entry.id   AF-D3K081-F1
#
_cell.length_a   1.000
_cell.length_b   1.000
_cell.length_c   1.000
_cell.angle_alpha   90.00
_cell.angle_beta   90.00
_cell.angle_gamma   90.00
#
_symmetry.space_group_name_H-M   'P 1'
#
loop_
_entity.id
_entity.type
_entity.pdbx_description
1 polymer ?
#
loop_
_entity_poly.entity_id
_entity_poly.type
_entity_poly.pdbx_seq_one_letter_code
_entity_poly.pdbx_strand_id
1 'polypeptide(L)' 'CMQHGVIASVVNAFKTKCMFNVVYKPRMQFEGKDFSEKRYDGTIIGVNDMSPHWIRNGEA' A
#
# COMPACT_ATOMS: atom_id res chain seq x y z
N CYS A 1 20.20 4.91 -2.16
CA CYS A 1 20.42 6.38 -2.11
C CYS A 1 19.14 7.25 -2.22
N MET A 2 17.93 6.74 -2.01
CA MET A 2 16.71 7.59 -1.98
C MET A 2 15.88 7.51 -0.68
N GLN A 3 16.07 6.47 0.14
CA GLN A 3 15.26 6.24 1.35
C GLN A 3 15.32 7.41 2.33
N HIS A 4 16.51 7.95 2.61
CA HIS A 4 16.68 9.12 3.49
C HIS A 4 15.98 10.37 2.94
N GLY A 5 16.01 10.60 1.63
CA GLY A 5 15.37 11.75 1.00
C GLY A 5 13.85 11.69 1.06
N VAL A 6 13.25 10.51 0.92
CA VAL A 6 11.80 10.30 1.09
C VAL A 6 11.37 10.62 2.52
N ILE A 7 12.09 10.09 3.52
CA ILE A 7 11.79 10.33 4.93
C ILE A 7 11.92 11.82 5.26
N ALA A 8 13.01 12.47 4.84
CA ALA A 8 13.23 13.90 5.09
C ALA A 8 12.12 14.78 4.49
N SER A 9 11.67 14.47 3.27
CA SER A 9 10.59 15.18 2.59
C SER A 9 9.25 15.05 3.33
N VAL A 10 8.91 13.84 3.76
CA VAL A 10 7.68 13.56 4.52
C VAL A 10 7.70 14.27 5.88
N VAL A 11 8.81 14.19 6.62
CA VAL A 11 8.98 14.89 7.90
C VAL A 11 8.86 16.40 7.73
N ASN A 12 9.44 16.97 6.67
CA ASN A 12 9.31 18.40 6.37
C ASN A 12 7.85 18.77 6.07
N ALA A 13 7.16 18.01 5.23
CA ALA A 13 5.76 18.26 4.88
C ALA A 13 4.84 18.26 6.11
N PHE A 14 5.06 17.36 7.07
CA PHE A 14 4.32 17.37 8.33
C PHE A 14 4.60 18.62 9.18
N LYS A 15 5.85 19.08 9.23
CA LYS A 15 6.24 20.28 10.01
C LYS A 15 5.68 21.56 9.40
N THR A 16 5.75 21.70 8.09
CA THR A 16 5.40 22.95 7.38
C THR A 16 3.98 22.97 6.84
N LYS A 17 3.23 21.86 6.99
CA LYS A 17 1.89 21.66 6.41
C LYS A 17 1.86 21.89 4.89
N CYS A 18 2.95 21.54 4.19
CA CYS A 18 3.02 21.60 2.74
C CYS A 18 2.41 20.35 2.10
N MET A 19 1.89 20.48 0.87
CA MET A 19 1.35 19.35 0.11
C MET A 19 2.47 18.38 -0.31
N PHE A 20 2.12 17.09 -0.34
CA PHE A 20 2.97 16.02 -0.86
C PHE A 20 2.11 14.94 -1.50
N ASN A 21 2.69 14.16 -2.42
CA ASN A 21 2.00 13.07 -3.08
C ASN A 21 2.36 11.73 -2.45
N VAL A 22 1.37 10.87 -2.21
CA VAL A 22 1.57 9.50 -1.73
C VAL A 22 1.24 8.55 -2.88
N VAL A 23 2.25 7.79 -3.31
CA VAL A 23 2.08 6.77 -4.35
C VAL A 23 2.27 5.40 -3.70
N TYR A 24 1.21 4.61 -3.69
CA TYR A 24 1.24 3.22 -3.26
C TYR A 24 1.19 2.30 -4.48
N LYS A 25 2.20 1.44 -4.63
CA LYS A 25 2.27 0.40 -5.66
C LYS A 25 2.49 -0.95 -4.98
N PRO A 26 1.44 -1.77 -4.80
CA PRO A 26 1.58 -3.07 -4.16
C PRO A 26 2.41 -3.99 -5.06
N ARG A 27 3.35 -4.68 -4.41
CA ARG A 27 4.11 -5.77 -5.02
C ARG A 27 3.79 -7.05 -4.26
N MET A 28 3.06 -7.95 -4.92
CA MET A 28 2.65 -9.21 -4.32
C MET A 28 3.61 -10.33 -4.71
N GLN A 29 3.79 -11.29 -3.79
CA GLN A 29 4.66 -12.45 -3.93
C GLN A 29 3.80 -13.71 -3.94
N PHE A 30 4.02 -14.58 -4.92
CA PHE A 30 3.28 -15.82 -5.11
C PHE A 30 4.23 -16.97 -5.39
N GLU A 31 3.80 -18.17 -5.05
CA GLU A 31 4.55 -19.38 -5.35
C GLU A 31 4.35 -19.79 -6.83
N GLY A 32 5.47 -20.03 -7.50
CA GLY A 32 5.53 -20.54 -8.86
C GLY A 32 5.36 -22.05 -8.92
N LYS A 33 5.04 -22.57 -10.11
CA LYS A 33 4.90 -24.00 -10.38
C LYS A 33 6.10 -24.84 -9.93
N ASP A 34 7.29 -24.25 -10.00
CA ASP A 34 8.57 -24.87 -9.64
C ASP A 34 9.03 -24.47 -8.23
N PHE A 35 8.11 -24.11 -7.33
CA PHE A 35 8.38 -23.61 -5.96
C PHE A 35 9.21 -22.31 -5.92
N SER A 36 9.31 -21.61 -7.05
CA SER A 36 10.01 -20.33 -7.17
C SER A 36 9.16 -19.17 -6.69
N GLU A 37 9.77 -18.13 -6.12
CA GLU A 37 9.05 -16.89 -5.81
C GLU A 37 8.77 -16.10 -7.10
N LYS A 38 7.50 -15.77 -7.34
CA LYS A 38 7.05 -14.90 -8.42
C LYS A 38 6.52 -13.58 -7.86
N ARG A 39 6.92 -12.48 -8.48
CA ARG A 39 6.54 -11.13 -8.07
C ARG A 39 5.68 -10.45 -9.12
N TYR A 40 4.58 -9.87 -8.68
CA TYR A 40 3.62 -9.18 -9.53
C TYR A 40 3.37 -7.79 -8.97
N ASP A 41 3.52 -6.79 -9.84
CA ASP A 41 3.18 -5.40 -9.55
C ASP A 41 1.72 -5.15 -9.95
N GLY A 42 0.98 -4.45 -9.09
CA GLY A 42 -0.42 -4.13 -9.30
C GLY A 42 -0.73 -2.65 -9.09
N THR A 43 -1.93 -2.23 -9.51
CA THR A 43 -2.49 -0.91 -9.19
C THR A 43 -3.84 -1.12 -8.50
N ILE A 44 -4.04 -0.48 -7.35
CA ILE A 44 -5.35 -0.50 -6.68
C ILE A 44 -6.32 0.37 -7.49
N ILE A 45 -7.39 -0.23 -7.97
CA ILE A 45 -8.45 0.47 -8.73
C ILE A 45 -9.68 0.82 -7.89
N GLY A 46 -9.81 0.29 -6.68
CA GLY A 46 -10.94 0.54 -5.79
C GLY A 46 -10.79 -0.17 -4.43
N VAL A 47 -11.58 0.26 -3.46
CA VAL A 47 -11.65 -0.32 -2.11
C VAL A 47 -13.11 -0.57 -1.78
N ASN A 48 -13.46 -1.81 -1.42
CA ASN A 48 -14.83 -2.21 -1.06
C ASN A 48 -14.80 -3.39 -0.08
N ASP A 49 -15.88 -3.57 0.68
CA ASP A 49 -16.08 -4.78 1.49
C ASP A 49 -16.16 -6.02 0.59
N MET A 50 -15.51 -7.12 1.00
CA MET A 50 -15.44 -8.35 0.19
C MET A 50 -16.80 -9.06 0.07
N SER A 51 -17.67 -8.91 1.07
CA SER A 51 -19.03 -9.44 1.05
C SER A 51 -19.92 -8.59 1.94
N PRO A 52 -21.11 -8.18 1.48
CA PRO A 52 -22.07 -7.43 2.29
C PRO A 52 -22.63 -8.24 3.47
N HIS A 53 -22.42 -9.56 3.48
CA HIS A 53 -22.92 -10.46 4.51
C HIS A 53 -21.95 -10.67 5.67
N TRP A 54 -20.71 -10.19 5.55
CA TRP A 54 -19.73 -10.30 6.61
C TRP A 54 -19.87 -9.08 7.49
N ILE A 55 -20.52 -9.24 8.64
CA ILE A 55 -20.67 -8.16 9.63
C ILE A 55 -19.26 -7.72 10.02
N ARG A 56 -18.99 -6.42 9.95
CA ARG A 56 -17.73 -5.86 10.40
C ARG A 56 -17.62 -6.13 11.91
N ASN A 57 -16.65 -6.95 12.30
CA ASN A 57 -16.41 -7.25 13.72
C ASN A 57 -16.28 -5.92 14.48
N GLY A 58 -17.28 -5.58 15.30
CA GLY A 58 -17.32 -4.34 16.08
C GLY A 58 -18.59 -3.49 15.96
N GLU A 59 -19.58 -3.86 15.15
CA GLU A 59 -20.92 -3.25 15.18
C GLU A 59 -21.92 -4.27 15.76
N ALA A 60 -22.05 -4.25 17.10
CA ALA A 60 -23.15 -4.83 17.86
C ALA A 60 -23.80 -3.74 18.70
#